data_AF-A0A1C2C809-F1
#
_entry.id   AF-A0A1C2C809-F1
#
_cell.length_a   1.000
_cell.length_b   1.000
_cell.length_c   1.000
_cell.angle_alpha   90.00
_cell.angle_beta   90.00
_cell.angle_gamma   90.00
#
_symmetry.space_group_name_H-M   'P 1'
#
loop_
_entity.id
_entity.type
_entity.pdbx_description
1 polymer ?
#
loop_
_entity_poly.entity_id
_entity_poly.type
_entity_poly.pdbx_seq_one_letter_code
_entity_poly.pdbx_strand_id
1 'polypeptide(L)'
;MPQGFIEQKSRQLVFYASRFLRGQLPQAELHLFIWDTLEEWAALPVRPAWPPSYQERVFWHLLHQLEYWPEQQLRADRQLKRRLQHCLGYLAGKGQRPADCVGLRPL
;
A
#
# COMPACT_ATOMS: atom_id res chain seq x y z
N MET A 1 17.34 1.03 -7.30
CA MET A 1 17.28 -0.16 -6.42
C MET A 1 15.84 -0.35 -5.95
N PRO A 2 15.28 -1.58 -5.93
CA PRO A 2 13.88 -1.84 -5.56
C PRO A 2 13.48 -1.27 -4.19
N GLN A 3 14.41 -1.27 -3.24
CA GLN A 3 14.19 -0.70 -1.89
C GLN A 3 13.88 0.80 -1.91
N GLY A 4 14.60 1.59 -2.72
CA GLY A 4 14.36 3.04 -2.83
C GLY A 4 13.01 3.36 -3.44
N PHE A 5 12.57 2.55 -4.42
CA PHE A 5 11.22 2.66 -4.99
C PHE A 5 10.14 2.41 -3.93
N ILE A 6 10.25 1.29 -3.20
CA ILE A 6 9.29 0.94 -2.15
C ILE A 6 9.26 2.01 -1.06
N GLU A 7 10.40 2.55 -0.65
CA GLU A 7 10.44 3.60 0.37
C GLU A 7 9.74 4.89 -0.10
N GLN A 8 10.04 5.34 -1.31
CA GLN A 8 9.40 6.52 -1.91
C GLN A 8 7.89 6.31 -2.07
N LYS A 9 7.48 5.19 -2.67
CA LYS A 9 6.07 4.85 -2.89
C LYS A 9 5.33 4.60 -1.58
N SER A 10 5.99 4.11 -0.54
CA SER A 10 5.39 3.97 0.80
C SER A 10 4.96 5.33 1.35
N ARG A 11 5.78 6.38 1.20
CA ARG A 11 5.44 7.74 1.66
C ARG A 11 4.24 8.29 0.88
N GLN A 12 4.21 8.07 -0.43
CA GLN A 12 3.08 8.47 -1.29
C GLN A 12 1.80 7.69 -0.93
N LEU A 13 1.89 6.36 -0.78
CA LEU A 13 0.78 5.50 -0.38
C LEU A 13 0.22 5.93 0.97
N VAL A 14 1.08 6.25 1.95
CA VAL A 14 0.64 6.80 3.24
C VAL A 14 -0.15 8.08 3.05
N PHE A 15 0.32 8.99 2.20
CA PHE A 15 -0.38 10.25 1.91
C PHE A 15 -1.74 10.02 1.26
N TYR A 16 -1.80 9.29 0.15
CA TYR A 16 -3.03 9.04 -0.60
C TYR A 16 -4.06 8.27 0.22
N ALA A 17 -3.66 7.13 0.80
CA ALA A 17 -4.57 6.28 1.58
C ALA A 17 -5.07 7.00 2.84
N SER A 18 -4.23 7.78 3.54
CA SER A 18 -4.68 8.55 4.70
C SER A 18 -5.68 9.63 4.33
N ARG A 19 -5.56 10.26 3.17
CA ARG A 19 -6.54 11.24 2.68
C ARG A 19 -7.84 10.55 2.24
N PHE A 20 -7.74 9.44 1.52
CA PHE A 20 -8.90 8.63 1.13
C PHE A 20 -9.70 8.15 2.33
N LEU A 21 -9.06 7.57 3.35
CA LEU A 21 -9.74 7.10 4.56
C LEU A 21 -10.41 8.21 5.37
N ARG A 22 -9.95 9.45 5.23
CA ARG A 22 -10.57 10.67 5.80
C ARG A 22 -11.64 11.29 4.90
N GLY A 23 -11.90 10.71 3.71
CA GLY A 23 -12.84 11.23 2.74
C GLY A 23 -12.37 12.49 2.00
N GLN A 24 -11.06 12.77 2.03
CA GLN A 24 -10.43 13.95 1.42
C GLN A 24 -9.79 13.68 0.05
N LEU A 25 -9.99 12.47 -0.47
CA LEU A 25 -9.49 12.00 -1.76
C LEU A 25 -10.56 11.07 -2.38
N PRO A 26 -10.95 11.27 -3.64
CA PRO A 26 -11.80 10.33 -4.37
C PRO A 26 -11.12 8.96 -4.56
N GLN A 27 -11.90 7.87 -4.65
CA GLN A 27 -11.36 6.54 -4.94
C GLN A 27 -10.62 6.51 -6.29
N ALA A 28 -11.11 7.25 -7.30
CA ALA A 28 -10.50 7.31 -8.62
C ALA A 28 -9.03 7.79 -8.59
N GLU A 29 -8.70 8.78 -7.76
CA GLU A 29 -7.31 9.24 -7.61
C GLU A 29 -6.43 8.19 -6.94
N LEU A 30 -6.97 7.47 -5.94
CA LEU A 30 -6.25 6.36 -5.30
C LEU A 30 -6.00 5.22 -6.30
N HIS A 31 -6.99 4.90 -7.13
CA HIS A 31 -6.91 3.89 -8.17
C HIS A 31 -5.85 4.25 -9.22
N LEU A 32 -5.84 5.49 -9.72
CA LEU A 32 -4.81 5.96 -10.65
C LEU A 32 -3.41 5.82 -10.04
N PHE A 33 -3.21 6.26 -8.80
CA PHE A 33 -1.94 6.10 -8.11
C PHE A 33 -1.49 4.62 -8.00
N ILE A 34 -2.44 3.71 -7.75
CA ILE A 34 -2.16 2.27 -7.67
C ILE A 34 -1.69 1.75 -9.03
N TRP A 35 -2.40 2.08 -10.11
CA TRP A 35 -2.03 1.68 -11.46
C TRP A 35 -0.69 2.25 -11.92
N ASP A 36 -0.46 3.54 -11.72
CA ASP A 36 0.83 4.18 -12.04
C ASP A 36 1.98 3.49 -11.29
N THR A 37 1.75 3.15 -10.03
CA THR A 37 2.74 2.44 -9.20
C THR A 37 3.02 1.02 -9.71
N LEU A 38 2.01 0.31 -10.19
CA LEU A 38 2.16 -1.02 -10.78
C LEU A 38 2.91 -0.95 -12.12
N GLU A 39 2.60 0.03 -12.97
CA GLU A 39 3.28 0.25 -14.25
C GLU A 39 4.75 0.62 -14.05
N GLU A 40 5.03 1.56 -13.15
CA GLU A 40 6.41 1.91 -12.77
C GLU A 40 7.17 0.71 -12.22
N TRP A 41 6.52 -0.14 -11.41
CA TRP A 41 7.13 -1.37 -10.90
C TRP A 41 7.48 -2.35 -12.01
N ALA A 42 6.57 -2.56 -12.97
CA ALA A 42 6.78 -3.46 -14.10
C ALA A 42 7.93 -3.00 -15.01
N ALA A 43 8.16 -1.69 -15.11
CA ALA A 43 9.28 -1.11 -15.86
C ALA A 43 10.63 -1.25 -15.14
N LEU A 44 10.66 -1.54 -13.84
CA LEU A 44 11.91 -1.71 -13.11
C LEU A 44 12.56 -3.07 -13.43
N PRO A 45 13.88 -3.11 -13.67
CA PRO A 45 14.62 -4.35 -13.83
C PRO A 45 14.84 -5.04 -12.47
N VAL A 46 13.76 -5.50 -11.84
CA VAL A 46 13.77 -6.19 -10.56
C VAL A 46 14.17 -7.65 -10.79
N ARG A 47 15.29 -8.08 -10.22
CA ARG A 47 15.70 -9.49 -10.29
C ARG A 47 14.88 -10.32 -9.29
N PRO A 48 14.33 -11.48 -9.70
CA PRO A 48 13.47 -12.29 -8.83
C PRO A 48 14.20 -12.85 -7.60
N ALA A 49 15.53 -12.87 -7.59
CA ALA A 49 16.36 -13.48 -6.55
C ALA A 49 16.34 -12.76 -5.18
N TRP A 50 15.81 -11.54 -5.08
CA TRP A 50 15.87 -10.79 -3.82
C TRP A 50 14.62 -11.06 -2.98
N PRO A 51 14.79 -11.55 -1.72
CA PRO A 51 13.67 -11.74 -0.82
C PRO A 51 13.06 -10.36 -0.49
N PRO A 52 11.73 -10.21 -0.58
CA PRO A 52 11.11 -8.92 -0.30
C PRO A 52 11.35 -8.55 1.17
N SER A 53 11.60 -7.27 1.40
CA SER A 53 11.67 -6.76 2.77
C SER A 53 10.30 -6.87 3.45
N TYR A 54 10.26 -6.82 4.78
CA TYR A 54 8.99 -6.81 5.47
C TYR A 54 8.17 -5.55 5.12
N GLN A 55 8.82 -4.40 4.94
CA GLN A 55 8.17 -3.17 4.48
C GLN A 55 7.55 -3.33 3.10
N GLU A 56 8.26 -3.96 2.18
CA GLU A 56 7.74 -4.29 0.84
C GLU A 56 6.50 -5.19 0.91
N ARG A 57 6.52 -6.21 1.78
CA ARG A 57 5.33 -7.04 2.03
C ARG A 57 4.14 -6.22 2.54
N VAL A 58 4.35 -5.32 3.51
CA VAL A 58 3.26 -4.47 4.01
C VAL A 58 2.77 -3.51 2.93
N PHE A 59 3.68 -2.96 2.13
CA PHE A 59 3.36 -2.07 1.02
C PHE A 59 2.44 -2.76 0.01
N TRP A 60 2.84 -3.92 -0.52
CA TRP A 60 2.04 -4.65 -1.49
C TRP A 60 0.71 -5.15 -0.90
N HIS A 61 0.72 -5.58 0.36
CA HIS A 61 -0.51 -5.97 1.05
C HIS A 61 -1.48 -4.79 1.13
N LEU A 62 -1.02 -3.63 1.57
CA LEU A 62 -1.87 -2.45 1.71
C LEU A 62 -2.39 -1.96 0.36
N LEU A 63 -1.51 -1.89 -0.65
CA LEU A 63 -1.86 -1.50 -2.01
C LEU A 63 -2.95 -2.41 -2.59
N HIS A 64 -2.79 -3.73 -2.45
CA HIS A 64 -3.80 -4.71 -2.86
C HIS A 64 -5.12 -4.53 -2.11
N GLN A 65 -5.10 -4.36 -0.78
CA GLN A 65 -6.33 -4.20 -0.01
C GLN A 65 -7.12 -2.95 -0.45
N LEU A 66 -6.43 -1.86 -0.78
CA LEU A 66 -7.09 -0.62 -1.21
C LEU A 66 -7.74 -0.75 -2.59
N GLU A 67 -7.17 -1.56 -3.49
CA GLU A 67 -7.76 -1.82 -4.82
C GLU A 67 -8.85 -2.89 -4.78
N TYR A 68 -8.68 -3.93 -3.94
CA TYR A 68 -9.58 -5.07 -3.87
C TYR A 68 -10.95 -4.72 -3.26
N TRP A 69 -10.97 -3.89 -2.21
CA TRP A 69 -12.21 -3.57 -1.52
C TRP A 69 -12.95 -2.41 -2.19
N PRO A 70 -14.28 -2.48 -2.34
CA PRO A 70 -15.05 -1.36 -2.85
C PRO A 70 -15.04 -0.21 -1.83
N GLU A 71 -15.13 1.03 -2.31
CA GLU A 71 -15.09 2.24 -1.46
C GLU A 71 -16.11 2.21 -0.32
N GLN A 72 -17.30 1.69 -0.56
CA GLN A 72 -18.32 1.54 0.49
C GLN A 72 -17.82 0.68 1.65
N GLN A 73 -17.15 -0.45 1.37
CA GLN A 73 -16.59 -1.32 2.39
C GLN A 73 -15.43 -0.65 3.10
N LEU A 74 -14.52 -0.01 2.35
CA LEU A 74 -13.40 0.75 2.91
C LEU A 74 -13.87 1.87 3.84
N ARG A 75 -15.06 2.44 3.61
CA ARG A 75 -15.64 3.52 4.41
C ARG A 75 -16.48 3.00 5.60
N ALA A 76 -17.25 1.94 5.42
CA ALA A 76 -18.20 1.44 6.43
C ALA A 76 -17.55 0.48 7.44
N ASP A 77 -16.58 -0.34 7.00
CA ASP A 77 -15.99 -1.38 7.84
C ASP A 77 -14.90 -0.83 8.77
N ARG A 78 -15.25 -0.69 10.05
CA ARG A 78 -14.35 -0.20 11.10
C ARG A 78 -13.18 -1.13 11.38
N GLN A 79 -13.33 -2.44 11.18
CA GLN A 79 -12.24 -3.40 11.40
C GLN A 79 -11.24 -3.35 10.24
N LEU A 80 -11.74 -3.26 9.00
CA LEU A 80 -10.91 -3.04 7.82
C LEU A 80 -10.12 -1.74 7.95
N LYS A 81 -10.78 -0.62 8.27
CA LYS A 81 -10.09 0.67 8.48
C LYS A 81 -8.96 0.59 9.50
N ARG A 82 -9.21 -0.06 10.65
CA ARG A 82 -8.17 -0.22 11.70
C ARG A 82 -6.97 -1.03 11.19
N ARG A 83 -7.20 -2.10 10.44
CA ARG A 83 -6.12 -2.89 9.82
C ARG A 83 -5.31 -2.06 8.83
N LEU A 84 -5.98 -1.31 7.94
CA LEU A 84 -5.33 -0.42 6.99
C LEU A 84 -4.51 0.67 7.70
N GLN A 85 -5.07 1.26 8.77
CA GLN A 85 -4.38 2.26 9.60
C GLN A 85 -3.14 1.70 10.31
N HIS A 86 -3.17 0.45 10.78
CA HIS A 86 -1.98 -0.20 11.33
C HIS A 86 -0.88 -0.35 10.27
N CYS A 87 -1.21 -0.82 9.06
CA CYS A 87 -0.26 -0.91 7.96
C CYS A 87 0.30 0.47 7.59
N LEU A 88 -0.54 1.50 7.51
CA LEU A 88 -0.15 2.88 7.24
C LEU A 88 0.80 3.42 8.32
N GLY A 89 0.51 3.15 9.59
CA GLY A 89 1.35 3.55 10.72
C GLY A 89 2.76 2.93 10.63
N TYR A 90 2.84 1.65 10.27
CA TYR A 90 4.11 0.97 10.05
C TYR A 90 4.90 1.57 8.86
N LEU A 91 4.25 1.76 7.71
CA LEU A 91 4.88 2.38 6.53
C LEU A 91 5.32 3.84 6.77
N ALA A 92 4.63 4.55 7.67
CA ALA A 92 5.00 5.90 8.10
C ALA A 92 6.14 5.94 9.14
N GLY A 93 6.62 4.78 9.59
CA GLY A 93 7.65 4.67 10.65
C GLY A 93 7.16 5.00 12.06
N LYS A 94 5.84 5.07 12.27
CA LYS A 94 5.20 5.47 13.55
C LYS A 94 4.47 4.34 14.26
N GLY A 95 4.37 3.16 13.63
CA GLY A 95 3.56 2.04 14.08
C GLY A 95 4.36 0.76 14.28
N GLN A 96 3.78 -0.17 15.05
CA GLN A 96 4.32 -1.51 15.22
C GLN A 96 4.15 -2.34 13.94
N ARG A 97 4.94 -3.40 13.83
CA ARG A 97 4.84 -4.38 12.75
C ARG A 97 3.44 -5.02 12.75
N PRO A 98 2.62 -4.88 11.69
CA PRO A 98 1.30 -5.50 11.64
C PRO A 98 1.40 -7.04 11.63
N ALA A 99 0.40 -7.74 12.17
CA ALA A 99 0.32 -9.19 12.03
C ALA A 99 -0.27 -9.55 10.65
N ASP A 100 0.14 -10.67 10.07
CA ASP A 100 -0.47 -11.30 8.89
C ASP A 100 -0.46 -10.50 7.56
N CYS A 101 0.44 -9.53 7.41
CA CYS A 101 0.65 -8.85 6.13
C CYS A 101 1.44 -9.71 5.15
N VAL A 102 0.72 -10.49 4.34
CA VAL A 102 1.27 -11.25 3.21
C VAL A 102 1.03 -10.48 1.93
N GLY A 103 1.85 -9.47 1.65
CA GLY A 103 1.84 -8.80 0.35
C GLY A 103 2.78 -9.52 -0.60
N LEU A 104 2.22 -9.94 -1.73
CA LEU A 104 2.99 -10.50 -2.84
C LEU A 104 3.26 -9.38 -3.83
N ARG A 105 4.52 -9.21 -4.22
CA ARG A 105 4.86 -8.31 -5.32
C ARG A 105 4.19 -8.82 -6.61
N PRO A 106 3.71 -7.94 -7.49
CA PRO A 106 3.34 -8.33 -8.85
C PRO A 106 4.57 -8.94 -9.55
N LEU A 107 4.36 -10.06 -10.25
CA LEU A 107 5.37 -10.72 -11.09
C LEU A 107 5.40 -10.10 -12.49
#